data_AF-A0A7C3REC7-F1
#
_entry.id   AF-A0A7C3REC7-F1
#
_cell.length_a   1.000
_cell.length_b   1.000
_cell.length_c   1.000
_cell.angle_alpha   90.00
_cell.angle_beta   90.00
_cell.angle_gamma   90.00
#
_symmetry.space_group_name_H-M   'P 1'
#
loop_
_entity.id
_entity.type
_entity.pdbx_description
1 polymer ?
#
loop_
_entity_poly.entity_id
_entity_poly.type
_entity_poly.pdbx_seq_one_letter_code
_entity_poly.pdbx_strand_id
1 'polypeptide(L)' 'AFDRRIVHQALKDDPDVETRSVEVEGTDKKAILLRPRR' A
#
# COMPACT_ATOMS: atom_id res chain seq x y z
N ALA A 1 11.52 0.77 4.00
CA ALA A 1 11.28 1.63 2.80
C ALA A 1 11.19 0.83 1.51
N PHE A 2 11.92 -0.28 1.42
CA PHE A 2 11.93 -1.17 0.27
C PHE A 2 10.67 -2.07 0.18
N ASP A 3 10.21 -2.62 1.31
CA ASP A 3 9.11 -3.61 1.32
C ASP A 3 7.81 -3.04 0.76
N ARG A 4 7.46 -1.80 1.14
CA ARG A 4 6.28 -1.12 0.57
C ARG A 4 6.37 -0.91 -0.93
N ARG A 5 7.58 -0.70 -1.49
CA ARG A 5 7.78 -0.56 -2.93
C ARG A 5 7.51 -1.89 -3.63
N ILE A 6 7.92 -3.00 -3.04
CA ILE A 6 7.63 -4.34 -3.58
C ILE A 6 6.12 -4.54 -3.67
N VAL A 7 5.39 -4.28 -2.58
CA VAL A 7 3.93 -4.46 -2.55
C VAL A 7 3.23 -3.53 -3.56
N HIS A 8 3.60 -2.26 -3.62
CA HIS A 8 3.03 -1.32 -4.60
C HIS A 8 3.30 -1.73 -6.06
N GLN A 9 4.50 -2.24 -6.36
CA GLN A 9 4.83 -2.69 -7.72
C GLN A 9 4.13 -4.01 -8.07
N ALA A 10 4.05 -4.95 -7.13
CA ALA A 10 3.40 -6.24 -7.34
C ALA A 10 1.89 -6.10 -7.67
N LEU A 11 1.24 -5.08 -7.13
CA LEU A 11 -0.21 -4.85 -7.28
C LEU A 11 -0.55 -3.68 -8.21
N LYS A 12 0.42 -3.10 -8.94
CA LYS A 12 0.19 -1.87 -9.70
C LYS A 12 -0.81 -2.07 -10.86
N ASP A 13 -0.73 -3.24 -11.49
CA ASP A 13 -1.48 -3.59 -12.71
C ASP A 13 -2.74 -4.42 -12.40
N ASP A 14 -2.99 -4.70 -11.13
CA ASP A 14 -4.19 -5.42 -10.71
C ASP A 14 -5.42 -4.52 -10.91
N PRO A 15 -6.42 -4.94 -11.71
CA PRO A 15 -7.59 -4.13 -12.02
C PRO A 15 -8.57 -4.03 -10.84
N ASP A 16 -8.46 -4.90 -9.84
CA ASP A 16 -9.45 -5.05 -8.78
C ASP A 16 -8.99 -4.39 -7.46
N VAL A 17 -7.71 -3.99 -7.34
CA VAL A 17 -7.19 -3.43 -6.08
C VAL A 17 -6.38 -2.14 -6.26
N GLU A 18 -6.48 -1.24 -5.27
CA GLU A 18 -5.61 -0.09 -5.09
C GLU A 18 -4.80 -0.22 -3.79
N THR A 19 -3.59 0.34 -3.80
CA THR A 19 -2.70 0.36 -2.65
C THR A 19 -2.34 1.80 -2.27
N ARG A 20 -2.36 2.12 -0.98
CA ARG A 20 -1.92 3.42 -0.45
C ARG A 20 -1.02 3.23 0.77
N SER A 21 0.00 4.07 0.92
CA SER A 21 0.78 4.14 2.14
C SER A 21 0.18 5.19 3.07
N VAL A 22 -0.15 4.82 4.30
CA VAL A 22 -0.71 5.72 5.32
C VAL A 22 0.21 5.80 6.53
N GLU A 23 0.36 7.00 7.11
CA GLU A 23 1.05 7.16 8.39
C GLU A 23 0.23 6.50 9.50
N VAL A 24 0.92 5.87 10.45
CA VAL A 24 0.27 5.26 11.62
C VAL A 24 0.63 6.09 12.84
N GLU A 25 -0.39 6.68 13.46
CA GLU A 25 -0.24 7.49 14.67
C GLU A 25 0.49 6.72 15.78
N GLY A 26 1.41 7.39 16.47
CA GLY A 26 2.23 6.78 17.51
C GLY A 26 3.39 5.94 17.00
N THR A 27 3.65 5.91 15.69
CA THR A 27 4.82 5.23 15.10
C THR A 27 5.42 6.03 13.96
N ASP A 28 6.71 5.85 13.71
CA ASP A 28 7.38 6.37 12.50
C ASP A 28 7.20 5.45 11.28
N LYS A 29 6.29 4.47 11.37
CA LYS A 29 6.05 3.47 10.34
C LYS A 29 4.84 3.87 9.49
N LYS A 30 4.88 3.44 8.23
CA LYS A 30 3.74 3.50 7.32
C LYS A 30 3.10 2.13 7.18
N ALA A 31 1.78 2.08 7.21
CA ALA A 31 1.02 0.91 6.83
C ALA A 31 0.66 0.95 5.34
N ILE A 32 0.46 -0.21 4.74
CA ILE A 32 -0.07 -0.34 3.38
C ILE A 32 -1.55 -0.67 3.49
N LEU A 33 -2.37 0.23 2.97
CA LEU A 33 -3.81 0.06 2.87
C LEU A 33 -4.16 -0.50 1.50
N LEU A 34 -4.84 -1.64 1.49
CA LEU A 34 -5.37 -2.31 0.32
C LEU A 34 -6.87 -2.07 0.26
N ARG A 35 -7.39 -1.67 -0.90
CA ARG A 35 -8.83 -1.50 -1.11
C ARG A 35 -9.24 -2.06 -2.47
N PRO A 36 -10.46 -2.60 -2.59
CA PRO A 36 -11.03 -2.90 -3.90
C PRO A 36 -11.18 -1.63 -4.74
N ARG A 37 -10.91 -1.70 -6.06
CA ARG A 37 -11.29 -0.67 -7.03
C ARG A 37 -12.78 -0.86 -7.34
N ARG A 38 -13.62 -0.02 -6.73
CA ARG A 38 -15.05 0.12 -7.04
C ARG A 38 -15.38 1.59 -7.22
#